data_AF-A0A820RB10-F1
#
_entry.id   AF-A0A820RB10-F1
#
_cell.length_a   1.000
_cell.length_b   1.000
_cell.length_c   1.000
_cell.angle_alpha   90.00
_cell.angle_beta   90.00
_cell.angle_gamma   90.00
#
_symmetry.space_group_name_H-M   'P 1'
#
loop_
_entity.id
_entity.type
_entity.pdbx_description
1 polymer ?
#
loop_
_entity_poly.entity_id
_entity_poly.type
_entity_poly.pdbx_seq_one_letter_code
_entity_poly.pdbx_strand_id
1 'polypeptide(L)'
;MEVVAWIAVCIFSCKLEGGFVRDWVVGNYTARPQSLLGNPKAWVTYSNSIPYIDNEVVPADLDCHLPTHAYFDIEKFHDELYKYDITCKVFRQDWRYVILIDEDAPTGPFTMDLIEPHVALTHDRIDFDVNNLSLEKDYTHELGMRVDIQQRPYLIELEAIVDNIKNKRFQVLRPIDHFLTGRFNKMTNIRHWTQLGEPFLVVPNPNPKYSAVLVPLPPSTQLYQDLETQMKNIGNSVKIVSIEQVKNPLLEDAYESMKKLIGKQCKGFNPNERPLFHGTKGPGIDGIRDDGYDDRYFNVRGNWGE
;
A
#
# COMPACT_ATOMS: atom_id res chain seq x y z
N MET A 1 7.58 -23.36 11.41
CA MET A 1 6.87 -22.23 10.76
C MET A 1 5.36 -22.37 10.73
N GLU A 2 4.78 -23.39 10.09
CA GLU A 2 3.31 -23.51 9.94
C GLU A 2 2.55 -23.50 11.28
N VAL A 3 3.05 -24.24 12.27
CA VAL A 3 2.49 -24.23 13.63
C VAL A 3 2.51 -22.83 14.25
N VAL A 4 3.62 -22.09 14.09
CA VAL A 4 3.76 -20.72 14.58
C VAL A 4 2.79 -19.77 13.89
N ALA A 5 2.70 -19.85 12.56
CA ALA A 5 1.74 -19.09 11.76
C ALA A 5 0.29 -19.38 12.20
N TRP A 6 -0.04 -20.65 12.40
CA TRP A 6 -1.37 -21.06 12.85
C TRP A 6 -1.67 -20.52 14.25
N ILE A 7 -0.74 -20.63 15.21
CA ILE A 7 -0.93 -20.10 16.57
C ILE A 7 -1.14 -18.59 16.52
N ALA A 8 -0.27 -17.86 15.81
CA ALA A 8 -0.35 -16.42 15.67
C ALA A 8 -1.72 -15.98 15.15
N VAL A 9 -2.21 -16.63 14.09
CA VAL A 9 -3.46 -16.26 13.44
C VAL A 9 -4.67 -16.75 14.22
N CYS A 10 -4.73 -18.05 14.54
CA CYS A 10 -5.95 -18.68 15.06
C CYS A 10 -6.15 -18.44 16.57
N ILE A 11 -5.07 -18.34 17.34
CA ILE A 11 -5.13 -18.12 18.80
C ILE A 11 -5.00 -16.65 19.14
N PHE A 12 -4.06 -15.94 18.50
CA PHE A 12 -3.73 -14.56 18.84
C PHE A 12 -4.32 -13.51 17.89
N SER A 13 -5.06 -13.92 16.86
CA SER A 13 -5.71 -13.03 15.89
C SER A 13 -4.73 -12.08 15.20
N CYS A 14 -3.47 -12.51 15.06
CA CYS A 14 -2.50 -11.81 14.22
C CYS A 14 -2.89 -11.98 12.75
N LYS A 15 -2.47 -11.02 11.94
CA LYS A 15 -2.58 -11.08 10.48
C LYS A 15 -1.22 -11.40 9.90
N LEU A 16 -1.09 -12.55 9.25
CA LEU A 16 0.15 -12.97 8.60
C LEU A 16 0.20 -12.43 7.17
N GLU A 17 1.31 -11.84 6.79
CA GLU A 17 1.61 -11.34 5.45
C GLU A 17 3.03 -11.81 5.08
N GLY A 18 3.56 -11.44 3.92
CA GLY A 18 4.99 -11.65 3.65
C GLY A 18 5.34 -12.74 2.66
N GLY A 19 6.65 -13.01 2.64
CA GLY A 19 7.28 -14.04 1.82
C GLY A 19 6.75 -15.43 2.14
N PHE A 20 6.43 -15.74 3.40
CA PHE A 20 5.89 -17.05 3.78
C PHE A 20 4.58 -17.39 3.05
N VAL A 21 3.61 -16.48 3.00
CA VAL A 21 2.33 -16.77 2.34
C VAL A 21 2.54 -16.96 0.83
N ARG A 22 3.33 -16.08 0.20
CA ARG A 22 3.60 -16.13 -1.23
C ARG A 22 4.43 -17.35 -1.63
N ASP A 23 5.57 -17.53 -0.99
CA ASP A 23 6.59 -18.48 -1.42
C ASP A 23 6.28 -19.88 -0.92
N TRP A 24 5.89 -20.03 0.34
CA TRP A 24 5.62 -21.35 0.92
C TRP A 24 4.17 -21.81 0.68
N VAL A 25 3.17 -21.05 1.15
CA VAL A 25 1.76 -21.50 1.09
C VAL A 25 1.24 -21.58 -0.35
N VAL A 26 1.51 -20.55 -1.16
CA VAL A 26 1.04 -20.50 -2.55
C VAL A 26 2.03 -21.14 -3.52
N GLY A 27 3.32 -20.80 -3.40
CA GLY A 27 4.36 -21.21 -4.34
C GLY A 27 4.98 -22.59 -4.07
N ASN A 28 4.84 -23.12 -2.85
CA ASN A 28 5.54 -24.32 -2.38
C ASN A 28 7.06 -24.29 -2.63
N TYR A 29 7.67 -23.10 -2.50
CA TYR A 29 9.10 -22.87 -2.70
C TYR A 29 9.89 -23.14 -1.42
N THR A 30 11.02 -23.83 -1.58
CA THR A 30 11.93 -24.16 -0.49
C THR A 30 13.37 -23.98 -0.93
N ALA A 31 14.17 -23.26 -0.16
CA ALA A 31 15.61 -23.11 -0.41
C ALA A 31 16.40 -23.07 0.90
N ARG A 32 17.63 -23.60 0.86
CA ARG A 32 18.57 -23.63 1.99
C ARG A 32 19.99 -23.40 1.49
N PRO A 33 20.85 -22.68 2.22
CA PRO A 33 22.23 -22.44 1.82
C PRO A 33 23.03 -23.75 1.80
N GLN A 34 23.51 -24.15 0.61
CA GLN A 34 24.20 -25.43 0.42
C GLN A 34 25.48 -25.55 1.27
N SER A 35 26.20 -24.43 1.44
CA SER A 35 27.40 -24.34 2.26
C SER A 35 27.15 -24.51 3.75
N LEU A 36 25.90 -24.35 4.21
CA LEU A 36 25.52 -24.35 5.63
C LEU A 36 24.53 -25.47 5.99
N LEU A 37 24.29 -26.43 5.10
CA LEU A 37 23.34 -27.53 5.35
C LEU A 37 23.67 -28.35 6.60
N GLY A 38 24.96 -28.52 6.92
CA GLY A 38 25.43 -29.23 8.11
C GLY A 38 25.43 -28.41 9.40
N ASN A 39 25.13 -27.10 9.33
CA ASN A 39 25.10 -26.22 10.49
C ASN A 39 23.98 -25.18 10.36
N PRO A 40 22.72 -25.57 10.57
CA PRO A 40 21.58 -24.66 10.41
C PRO A 40 21.61 -23.42 11.30
N LYS A 41 22.28 -23.49 12.45
CA LYS A 41 22.49 -22.33 13.33
C LYS A 41 23.27 -21.21 12.65
N ALA A 42 24.13 -21.52 11.69
CA ALA A 42 24.87 -20.53 10.92
C ALA A 42 23.99 -19.74 9.93
N TRP A 43 22.72 -20.09 9.77
CA TRP A 43 21.78 -19.31 8.95
C TRP A 43 21.37 -18.00 9.65
N VAL A 44 21.62 -17.86 10.95
CA VAL A 44 21.30 -16.63 11.70
C VAL A 44 22.49 -15.68 11.66
N THR A 45 22.23 -14.46 11.21
CA THR A 45 23.18 -13.34 11.35
C THR A 45 22.55 -12.24 12.21
N TYR A 46 23.38 -11.41 12.84
CA TYR A 46 22.92 -10.34 13.74
C TYR A 46 23.33 -8.97 13.20
N SER A 47 22.37 -8.05 13.10
CA SER A 47 22.59 -6.64 12.81
C SER A 47 22.07 -5.82 13.99
N ASN A 48 22.95 -5.04 14.64
CA ASN A 48 22.60 -4.28 15.85
C ASN A 48 21.90 -5.12 16.93
N SER A 49 22.35 -6.37 17.14
CA SER A 49 21.75 -7.36 18.06
C SER A 49 20.36 -7.88 17.66
N ILE A 50 19.87 -7.54 16.47
CA ILE A 50 18.63 -8.08 15.92
C ILE A 50 18.97 -9.24 14.97
N PRO A 51 18.38 -10.43 15.17
CA PRO A 51 18.62 -11.56 14.30
C PRO A 51 17.93 -11.37 12.95
N TYR A 52 18.57 -11.85 11.89
CA TYR A 52 17.98 -12.03 10.57
C TYR A 52 18.51 -13.33 9.96
N ILE A 53 17.70 -13.95 9.12
CA ILE A 53 18.04 -15.21 8.46
C ILE A 53 18.76 -14.93 7.15
N ASP A 54 19.69 -15.80 6.78
CA ASP A 54 20.35 -15.79 5.48
C ASP A 54 19.32 -15.72 4.34
N ASN A 55 19.56 -14.81 3.39
CA ASN A 55 18.63 -14.51 2.30
C ASN A 55 18.42 -15.68 1.33
N GLU A 56 19.27 -16.71 1.35
CA GLU A 56 19.09 -17.94 0.57
C GLU A 56 18.08 -18.90 1.19
N VAL A 57 17.72 -18.73 2.47
CA VAL A 57 16.68 -19.53 3.12
C VAL A 57 15.31 -19.07 2.64
N VAL A 58 14.50 -20.01 2.15
CA VAL A 58 13.11 -19.73 1.74
C VAL A 58 12.21 -20.85 2.26
N PRO A 59 11.11 -20.51 2.98
CA PRO A 59 10.84 -19.21 3.61
C PRO A 59 11.83 -18.89 4.74
N ALA A 60 12.21 -17.61 4.87
CA ALA A 60 13.14 -17.12 5.89
C ALA A 60 12.42 -16.68 7.18
N ASP A 61 11.26 -16.05 7.03
CA ASP A 61 10.59 -15.34 8.11
C ASP A 61 9.06 -15.34 7.99
N LEU A 62 8.40 -14.97 9.09
CA LEU A 62 6.96 -14.70 9.18
C LEU A 62 6.73 -13.21 9.46
N ASP A 63 6.01 -12.50 8.61
CA ASP A 63 5.62 -11.11 8.86
C ASP A 63 4.20 -11.06 9.41
N CYS A 64 4.04 -10.73 10.69
CA CYS A 64 2.74 -10.65 11.33
C CYS A 64 2.42 -9.24 11.81
N HIS A 65 1.21 -8.79 11.54
CA HIS A 65 0.63 -7.63 12.21
C HIS A 65 -0.09 -8.07 13.49
N LEU A 66 0.21 -7.38 14.58
CA LEU A 66 -0.51 -7.56 15.84
C LEU A 66 -1.97 -7.12 15.71
N PRO A 67 -2.90 -7.76 16.46
CA PRO A 67 -4.30 -7.38 16.44
C PRO A 67 -4.50 -5.93 16.89
N THR A 68 -5.33 -5.19 16.16
CA THR A 68 -5.71 -3.81 16.52
C THR A 68 -6.78 -3.76 17.62
N HIS A 69 -7.49 -4.87 17.82
CA HIS A 69 -8.68 -4.98 18.67
C HIS A 69 -8.45 -5.80 19.95
N ALA A 70 -7.26 -6.35 20.14
CA ALA A 70 -6.92 -7.19 21.28
C ALA A 70 -5.49 -6.93 21.76
N TYR A 71 -5.25 -7.14 23.05
CA TYR A 71 -3.90 -7.11 23.60
C TYR A 71 -3.16 -8.39 23.21
N PHE A 72 -1.94 -8.24 22.70
CA PHE A 72 -1.05 -9.37 22.41
C PHE A 72 -0.11 -9.62 23.60
N ASP A 73 -0.28 -10.77 24.24
CA ASP A 73 0.55 -11.22 25.34
C ASP A 73 1.69 -12.09 24.80
N ILE A 74 2.90 -11.54 24.78
CA ILE A 74 4.10 -12.18 24.23
C ILE A 74 4.54 -13.40 25.06
N GLU A 75 4.35 -13.37 26.38
CA GLU A 75 4.71 -14.50 27.25
C GLU A 75 3.74 -15.65 27.03
N LYS A 76 2.44 -15.34 26.92
CA LYS A 76 1.45 -16.36 26.55
C LYS A 76 1.70 -16.93 25.16
N PHE A 77 2.13 -16.11 24.20
CA PHE A 77 2.50 -16.59 22.87
C PHE A 77 3.67 -17.57 22.95
N HIS A 78 4.69 -17.26 23.74
CA HIS A 78 5.81 -18.16 24.00
C HIS A 78 5.37 -19.46 24.67
N ASP A 79 4.48 -19.41 25.66
CA ASP A 79 3.91 -20.60 26.30
C ASP A 79 3.15 -21.50 25.30
N GLU A 80 2.38 -20.90 24.36
CA GLU A 80 1.70 -21.67 23.31
C GLU A 80 2.67 -22.34 22.35
N LEU A 81 3.79 -21.70 22.00
CA LEU A 81 4.84 -22.31 21.18
C LEU A 81 5.52 -23.48 21.91
N TYR A 82 5.83 -23.30 23.20
CA TYR A 82 6.53 -24.29 24.01
C TYR A 82 5.76 -25.61 24.12
N LYS A 83 4.43 -25.60 24.05
CA LYS A 83 3.58 -26.82 24.02
C LYS A 83 3.87 -27.75 22.84
N TYR A 84 4.52 -27.24 21.79
CA TYR A 84 4.88 -27.98 20.59
C TYR A 84 6.40 -28.15 20.45
N ASP A 85 7.15 -28.01 21.55
CA ASP A 85 8.61 -28.07 21.60
C ASP A 85 9.29 -27.00 20.72
N ILE A 86 8.58 -25.91 20.41
CA ILE A 86 9.12 -24.77 19.65
C ILE A 86 9.71 -23.78 20.64
N THR A 87 10.99 -23.45 20.45
CA THR A 87 11.71 -22.51 21.32
C THR A 87 11.88 -21.17 20.64
N CYS A 88 11.87 -20.07 21.40
CA CYS A 88 12.09 -18.76 20.82
C CYS A 88 12.83 -17.78 21.72
N LYS A 89 13.41 -16.75 21.10
CA LYS A 89 13.99 -15.58 21.77
C LYS A 89 13.37 -14.32 21.20
N VAL A 90 12.93 -13.43 22.09
CA VAL A 90 12.24 -12.19 21.72
C VAL A 90 13.21 -11.01 21.77
N PHE A 91 13.24 -10.24 20.71
CA PHE A 91 14.03 -9.02 20.57
C PHE A 91 13.08 -7.85 20.31
N ARG A 92 13.25 -6.75 21.05
CA ARG A 92 12.36 -5.58 20.94
C ARG A 92 13.01 -4.47 20.12
N GLN A 93 12.24 -3.90 19.19
CA GLN A 93 12.51 -2.63 18.54
C GLN A 93 11.32 -1.68 18.77
N ASP A 94 11.47 -0.39 18.52
CA ASP A 94 10.40 0.60 18.82
C ASP A 94 9.06 0.30 18.12
N TRP A 95 9.12 -0.34 16.94
CA TRP A 95 7.99 -0.51 16.03
C TRP A 95 7.56 -1.98 15.85
N ARG A 96 8.31 -2.95 16.39
CA ARG A 96 8.00 -4.39 16.29
C ARG A 96 8.70 -5.24 17.36
N TYR A 97 8.28 -6.49 17.48
CA TYR A 97 9.10 -7.55 18.07
C TYR A 97 9.69 -8.40 16.95
N VAL A 98 10.95 -8.79 17.09
CA VAL A 98 11.59 -9.79 16.25
C VAL A 98 11.78 -11.04 17.09
N ILE A 99 11.22 -12.16 16.66
CA ILE A 99 11.30 -13.43 17.37
C ILE A 99 12.21 -14.35 16.57
N LEU A 100 13.31 -14.80 17.17
CA LEU A 100 14.12 -15.89 16.62
C LEU A 100 13.56 -17.21 17.12
N ILE A 101 13.21 -18.10 16.21
CA ILE A 101 12.55 -19.36 16.53
C ILE A 101 13.49 -20.51 16.16
N ASP A 102 13.60 -21.49 17.06
CA ASP A 102 14.28 -22.76 16.83
C ASP A 102 15.76 -22.63 16.40
N GLU A 103 16.51 -21.71 17.03
CA GLU A 103 17.94 -21.44 16.77
C GLU A 103 18.82 -22.69 16.72
N ASP A 104 18.54 -23.65 17.61
CA ASP A 104 19.34 -24.86 17.78
C ASP A 104 18.67 -26.10 17.15
N ALA A 105 17.56 -25.94 16.43
CA ALA A 105 16.86 -27.07 15.82
C ALA A 105 17.57 -27.60 14.57
N PRO A 106 17.54 -28.93 14.32
CA PRO A 106 18.17 -29.54 13.15
C PRO A 106 17.49 -29.15 11.83
N THR A 107 16.22 -28.73 11.89
CA THR A 107 15.48 -28.20 10.72
C THR A 107 15.93 -26.80 10.33
N GLY A 108 16.61 -26.11 11.26
CA GLY A 108 17.10 -24.75 11.12
C GLY A 108 16.13 -23.68 11.61
N PRO A 109 16.68 -22.51 11.94
CA PRO A 109 15.92 -21.41 12.51
C PRO A 109 15.16 -20.60 11.49
N PHE A 110 14.23 -19.80 12.00
CA PHE A 110 13.58 -18.75 11.25
C PHE A 110 13.23 -17.57 12.15
N THR A 111 12.91 -16.42 11.55
CA THR A 111 12.46 -15.24 12.28
C THR A 111 10.96 -14.99 12.13
N MET A 112 10.39 -14.27 13.08
CA MET A 112 9.02 -13.75 12.98
C MET A 112 9.01 -12.29 13.43
N ASP A 113 8.49 -11.42 12.58
CA ASP A 113 8.23 -10.04 12.92
C ASP A 113 6.79 -9.89 13.43
N LEU A 114 6.63 -9.29 14.60
CA LEU A 114 5.34 -8.86 15.15
C LEU A 114 5.27 -7.33 15.12
N ILE A 115 4.64 -6.82 14.07
CA ILE A 115 4.54 -5.39 13.76
C ILE A 115 3.45 -4.76 14.61
N GLU A 116 3.79 -3.65 15.28
CA GLU A 116 2.88 -2.95 16.17
C GLU A 116 1.73 -2.26 15.41
N PRO A 117 0.51 -2.21 15.99
CA PRO A 117 -0.66 -1.66 15.31
C PRO A 117 -0.51 -0.20 14.86
N HIS A 118 0.22 0.61 15.62
CA HIS A 118 0.43 2.04 15.30
C HIS A 118 1.29 2.24 14.05
N VAL A 119 2.07 1.23 13.66
CA VAL A 119 2.91 1.21 12.45
C VAL A 119 2.12 0.64 11.26
N ALA A 120 1.14 -0.23 11.52
CA ALA A 120 0.29 -0.81 10.48
C ALA A 120 -0.52 0.23 9.67
N LEU A 121 -0.68 1.45 10.21
CA LEU A 121 -1.29 2.59 9.52
C LEU A 121 -0.34 3.28 8.54
N THR A 122 0.98 3.15 8.73
CA THR A 122 2.02 3.74 7.89
C THR A 122 2.73 2.71 7.00
N HIS A 123 2.55 1.41 7.26
CA HIS A 123 2.88 0.36 6.31
C HIS A 123 1.97 0.48 5.09
N ASP A 124 2.58 0.77 3.94
CA ASP A 124 1.91 0.73 2.64
C ASP A 124 1.30 -0.66 2.43
N ARG A 125 -0.01 -0.80 2.62
CA ARG A 125 -0.76 -2.03 2.30
C ARG A 125 -0.76 -2.36 0.80
N ILE A 126 -0.19 -1.48 -0.01
CA ILE A 126 -0.07 -1.54 -1.46
C ILE A 126 1.42 -1.46 -1.82
N ASP A 127 2.26 -2.21 -1.09
CA ASP A 127 3.70 -2.21 -1.35
C ASP A 127 4.04 -3.12 -2.54
N PHE A 128 4.90 -2.61 -3.42
CA PHE A 128 5.29 -3.27 -4.66
C PHE A 128 6.08 -4.55 -4.44
N ASP A 129 6.69 -4.71 -3.26
CA ASP A 129 7.71 -5.71 -3.09
C ASP A 129 7.15 -7.08 -2.67
N VAL A 130 6.10 -7.23 -1.83
CA VAL A 130 5.65 -8.60 -1.44
C VAL A 130 4.19 -8.78 -0.99
N ASN A 131 3.51 -7.84 -0.33
CA ASN A 131 2.41 -8.23 0.57
C ASN A 131 1.01 -8.03 0.01
N ASN A 132 0.71 -8.81 -1.03
CA ASN A 132 -0.65 -8.97 -1.51
C ASN A 132 -1.36 -10.16 -0.86
N LEU A 133 -0.61 -11.15 -0.39
CA LEU A 133 -1.21 -12.34 0.20
C LEU A 133 -1.15 -12.20 1.71
N SER A 134 -2.32 -12.12 2.33
CA SER A 134 -2.47 -12.15 3.77
C SER A 134 -3.29 -13.35 4.20
N LEU A 135 -2.95 -13.91 5.35
CA LEU A 135 -3.70 -14.95 6.02
C LEU A 135 -4.17 -14.40 7.38
N GLU A 136 -5.47 -14.34 7.56
CA GLU A 136 -6.13 -13.90 8.79
C GLU A 136 -7.25 -14.88 9.14
N LYS A 137 -7.51 -15.01 10.44
CA LYS A 137 -8.47 -15.97 10.97
C LYS A 137 -9.86 -15.64 10.44
N ASP A 138 -10.55 -16.66 9.91
CA ASP A 138 -11.88 -16.53 9.33
C ASP A 138 -11.97 -15.53 8.14
N TYR A 139 -10.82 -15.10 7.61
CA TYR A 139 -10.65 -14.04 6.62
C TYR A 139 -10.14 -14.59 5.28
N THR A 140 -10.69 -15.70 4.81
CA THR A 140 -10.38 -16.26 3.48
C THR A 140 -10.91 -15.42 2.31
N HIS A 141 -11.33 -14.17 2.56
CA HIS A 141 -12.09 -13.34 1.61
C HIS A 141 -11.35 -12.13 1.05
N GLU A 142 -10.14 -11.81 1.53
CA GLU A 142 -9.37 -10.69 0.98
C GLU A 142 -7.92 -11.11 0.76
N LEU A 143 -7.70 -11.75 -0.39
CA LEU A 143 -6.38 -11.78 -1.01
C LEU A 143 -6.12 -10.34 -1.47
N GLY A 144 -5.25 -9.60 -0.77
CA GLY A 144 -4.88 -8.23 -1.09
C GLY A 144 -4.34 -8.09 -2.51
N MET A 145 -4.84 -7.09 -3.24
CA MET A 145 -4.88 -7.17 -4.69
C MET A 145 -4.03 -6.15 -5.48
N ARG A 146 -3.20 -6.64 -6.42
CA ARG A 146 -2.63 -5.89 -7.55
C ARG A 146 -3.74 -5.72 -8.60
N VAL A 147 -4.24 -4.50 -8.69
CA VAL A 147 -5.36 -4.03 -9.51
C VAL A 147 -5.16 -4.32 -11.00
N ASP A 148 -6.19 -4.82 -11.70
CA ASP A 148 -6.24 -4.75 -13.17
C ASP A 148 -6.63 -3.33 -13.57
N ILE A 149 -5.67 -2.60 -14.12
CA ILE A 149 -5.83 -1.20 -14.48
C ILE A 149 -6.17 -0.98 -15.96
N GLN A 150 -6.36 -2.05 -16.75
CA GLN A 150 -6.63 -1.94 -18.18
C GLN A 150 -8.06 -1.49 -18.48
N GLN A 151 -9.01 -1.63 -17.54
CA GLN A 151 -10.40 -1.22 -17.70
C GLN A 151 -10.93 -0.48 -16.48
N ARG A 152 -11.73 0.59 -16.72
CA ARG A 152 -12.48 1.32 -15.69
C ARG A 152 -13.94 0.81 -15.63
N PRO A 153 -14.55 0.67 -14.44
CA PRO A 153 -13.95 0.88 -13.11
C PRO A 153 -12.86 -0.16 -12.84
N TYR A 154 -11.77 0.28 -12.21
CA TYR A 154 -10.61 -0.57 -11.94
C TYR A 154 -11.07 -1.76 -11.09
N LEU A 155 -11.06 -2.94 -11.70
CA LEU A 155 -11.64 -4.13 -11.13
C LEU A 155 -10.54 -4.99 -10.52
N ILE A 156 -10.81 -5.36 -9.29
CA ILE A 156 -9.97 -6.22 -8.48
C ILE A 156 -10.56 -7.63 -8.63
N GLU A 157 -10.29 -8.29 -9.77
CA GLU A 157 -10.62 -9.71 -9.99
C GLU A 157 -9.44 -10.63 -9.65
N LEU A 158 -9.64 -11.59 -8.74
CA LEU A 158 -8.62 -12.50 -8.22
C LEU A 158 -7.80 -13.17 -9.32
N GLU A 159 -8.47 -13.52 -10.42
CA GLU A 159 -7.90 -14.12 -11.62
C GLU A 159 -6.81 -13.23 -12.24
N ALA A 160 -7.04 -11.92 -12.31
CA ALA A 160 -6.07 -10.96 -12.86
C ALA A 160 -4.80 -10.85 -11.98
N ILE A 161 -4.93 -11.08 -10.68
CA ILE A 161 -3.76 -11.14 -9.79
C ILE A 161 -2.97 -12.39 -9.94
N VAL A 162 -3.66 -13.52 -9.92
CA VAL A 162 -3.01 -14.79 -10.08
C VAL A 162 -2.25 -14.76 -11.40
N ASP A 163 -2.83 -14.17 -12.45
CA ASP A 163 -2.16 -13.96 -13.72
C ASP A 163 -0.96 -12.99 -13.62
N ASN A 164 -1.10 -11.84 -12.97
CA ASN A 164 0.03 -10.90 -12.80
C ASN A 164 1.18 -11.49 -11.95
N ILE A 165 0.90 -12.28 -10.91
CA ILE A 165 1.92 -12.97 -10.12
C ILE A 165 2.62 -14.03 -10.98
N LYS A 166 1.86 -14.89 -11.66
CA LYS A 166 2.41 -15.93 -12.53
C LYS A 166 3.32 -15.36 -13.61
N ASN A 167 2.96 -14.20 -14.14
CA ASN A 167 3.71 -13.53 -15.19
C ASN A 167 4.73 -12.49 -14.68
N LYS A 168 4.94 -12.39 -13.36
CA LYS A 168 5.86 -11.43 -12.72
C LYS A 168 5.64 -9.98 -13.14
N ARG A 169 4.40 -9.51 -13.14
CA ARG A 169 4.03 -8.14 -13.51
C ARG A 169 3.62 -7.31 -12.28
N PHE A 170 3.99 -6.04 -12.27
CA PHE A 170 3.62 -5.10 -11.20
C PHE A 170 3.37 -3.70 -11.77
N GLN A 171 2.69 -2.82 -11.04
CA GLN A 171 2.49 -1.44 -11.48
C GLN A 171 2.56 -0.45 -10.34
N VAL A 172 3.62 0.36 -10.28
CA VAL A 172 3.79 1.43 -9.30
C VAL A 172 2.54 2.32 -9.20
N LEU A 173 2.01 2.49 -7.99
CA LEU A 173 0.78 3.25 -7.70
C LEU A 173 1.04 4.59 -6.97
N ARG A 174 2.30 5.01 -6.85
CA ARG A 174 2.69 6.28 -6.22
C ARG A 174 3.94 6.87 -6.89
N PRO A 175 4.26 8.16 -6.73
CA PRO A 175 5.55 8.70 -7.18
C PRO A 175 6.73 7.89 -6.66
N ILE A 176 7.74 7.69 -7.51
CA ILE A 176 9.00 7.05 -7.09
C ILE A 176 9.80 8.04 -6.25
N ASP A 177 9.84 7.83 -4.94
CA ASP A 177 10.73 8.52 -4.02
C ASP A 177 12.00 7.70 -3.74
N HIS A 178 12.89 8.21 -2.88
CA HIS A 178 14.16 7.54 -2.60
C HIS A 178 13.97 6.18 -1.90
N PHE A 179 12.91 5.99 -1.12
CA PHE A 179 12.61 4.73 -0.44
C PHE A 179 12.04 3.72 -1.45
N LEU A 180 11.19 4.18 -2.36
CA LEU A 180 10.60 3.36 -3.41
C LEU A 180 11.61 2.94 -4.49
N THR A 181 12.63 3.76 -4.75
CA THR A 181 13.68 3.45 -5.73
C THR A 181 14.40 2.14 -5.40
N GLY A 182 14.76 1.93 -4.13
CA GLY A 182 15.40 0.69 -3.69
C GLY A 182 14.51 -0.54 -3.90
N ARG A 183 13.21 -0.40 -3.61
CA ARG A 183 12.20 -1.46 -3.79
C ARG A 183 11.93 -1.75 -5.26
N PHE A 184 11.83 -0.71 -6.08
CA PHE A 184 11.68 -0.84 -7.53
C PHE A 184 12.87 -1.62 -8.12
N ASN A 185 14.09 -1.23 -7.77
CA ASN A 185 15.30 -1.92 -8.20
C ASN A 185 15.36 -3.37 -7.74
N LYS A 186 14.89 -3.67 -6.52
CA LYS A 186 14.79 -5.05 -6.04
C LYS A 186 13.78 -5.86 -6.87
N MET A 187 12.63 -5.29 -7.18
CA MET A 187 11.60 -5.96 -7.99
C MET A 187 12.07 -6.21 -9.43
N THR A 188 12.71 -5.23 -10.07
CA THR A 188 13.16 -5.37 -11.46
C THR A 188 14.47 -6.14 -11.59
N ASN A 189 15.50 -5.76 -10.84
CA ASN A 189 16.86 -6.25 -11.05
C ASN A 189 17.14 -7.56 -10.32
N ILE A 190 16.53 -7.77 -9.14
CA ILE A 190 16.76 -8.98 -8.33
C ILE A 190 15.67 -10.02 -8.59
N ARG A 191 14.39 -9.59 -8.61
CA ARG A 191 13.24 -10.51 -8.69
C ARG A 191 12.72 -10.72 -10.11
N HIS A 192 13.21 -9.94 -11.07
CA HIS A 192 12.86 -9.99 -12.49
C HIS A 192 11.37 -9.78 -12.77
N TRP A 193 10.75 -8.88 -12.02
CA TRP A 193 9.39 -8.43 -12.32
C TRP A 193 9.41 -7.27 -13.31
N THR A 194 8.35 -7.16 -14.11
CA THR A 194 8.19 -6.11 -15.11
C THR A 194 7.13 -5.11 -14.68
N GLN A 195 7.48 -3.82 -14.70
CA GLN A 195 6.54 -2.72 -14.50
C GLN A 195 5.60 -2.63 -15.70
N LEU A 196 4.30 -2.69 -15.45
CA LEU A 196 3.24 -2.39 -16.40
C LEU A 196 2.87 -0.92 -16.26
N GLY A 197 2.81 -0.22 -17.40
CA GLY A 197 2.37 1.17 -17.48
C GLY A 197 3.19 2.17 -16.65
N GLU A 198 2.76 3.43 -16.73
CA GLU A 198 3.35 4.52 -15.95
C GLU A 198 2.95 4.43 -14.46
N PRO A 199 3.80 4.96 -13.54
CA PRO A 199 3.44 5.12 -12.14
C PRO A 199 2.13 5.89 -11.96
N PHE A 200 1.18 5.32 -11.22
CA PHE A 200 -0.07 6.00 -10.86
C PHE A 200 0.21 7.05 -9.78
N LEU A 201 -0.42 8.22 -9.86
CA LEU A 201 -0.39 9.21 -8.78
C LEU A 201 -1.64 9.00 -7.91
N VAL A 202 -1.59 8.07 -6.95
CA VAL A 202 -2.66 7.98 -5.94
C VAL A 202 -2.61 9.24 -5.08
N VAL A 203 -3.62 10.10 -5.23
CA VAL A 203 -3.86 11.23 -4.34
C VAL A 203 -4.60 10.69 -3.11
N PRO A 204 -4.02 10.77 -1.89
CA PRO A 204 -4.62 10.17 -0.70
C PRO A 204 -6.01 10.76 -0.44
N ASN A 205 -6.93 9.93 0.05
CA ASN A 205 -8.22 10.41 0.51
C ASN A 205 -8.02 11.38 1.68
N PRO A 206 -8.87 12.41 1.80
CA PRO A 206 -8.80 13.33 2.93
C PRO A 206 -8.98 12.60 4.26
N ASN A 207 -8.39 13.16 5.32
CA ASN A 207 -8.62 12.69 6.69
C ASN A 207 -10.14 12.68 6.97
N PRO A 208 -10.70 11.71 7.72
CA PRO A 208 -12.14 11.66 8.01
C PRO A 208 -12.76 12.94 8.59
N LYS A 209 -11.94 13.85 9.16
CA LYS A 209 -12.38 15.15 9.66
C LYS A 209 -12.59 16.21 8.56
N TYR A 210 -12.09 15.99 7.35
CA TYR A 210 -12.13 16.95 6.24
C TYR A 210 -12.79 16.31 5.02
N SER A 211 -13.60 17.09 4.30
CA SER A 211 -14.23 16.63 3.05
C SER A 211 -13.25 16.60 1.87
N ALA A 212 -12.15 17.35 1.97
CA ALA A 212 -11.18 17.52 0.90
C ALA A 212 -9.74 17.74 1.39
N VAL A 213 -8.78 17.50 0.51
CA VAL A 213 -7.36 17.81 0.71
C VAL A 213 -6.78 18.46 -0.54
N LEU A 214 -5.90 19.44 -0.36
CA LEU A 214 -5.07 20.01 -1.43
C LEU A 214 -3.71 19.31 -1.41
N VAL A 215 -3.32 18.77 -2.55
CA VAL A 215 -2.05 18.06 -2.69
C VAL A 215 -1.16 18.84 -3.64
N PRO A 216 0.00 19.34 -3.19
CA PRO A 216 0.95 20.03 -4.06
C PRO A 216 1.35 19.13 -5.23
N LEU A 217 1.22 19.67 -6.44
CA LEU A 217 1.60 18.97 -7.66
C LEU A 217 3.07 19.28 -7.98
N PRO A 218 3.98 18.28 -7.99
CA PRO A 218 5.40 18.55 -8.23
C PRO A 218 5.65 19.03 -9.67
N PRO A 219 6.55 20.03 -9.87
CA PRO A 219 6.90 20.53 -11.20
C PRO A 219 7.46 19.48 -12.19
N SER A 220 7.97 18.37 -11.65
CA SER A 220 8.48 17.25 -12.43
C SER A 220 7.40 16.36 -13.05
N THR A 221 6.12 16.54 -12.68
CA THR A 221 5.02 15.73 -13.20
C THR A 221 4.53 16.26 -14.55
N GLN A 222 4.10 15.34 -15.43
CA GLN A 222 3.53 15.72 -16.73
C GLN A 222 2.31 16.64 -16.57
N LEU A 223 1.42 16.33 -15.62
CA LEU A 223 0.23 17.14 -15.35
C LEU A 223 0.59 18.58 -14.98
N TYR A 224 1.65 18.80 -14.19
CA TYR A 224 2.10 20.14 -13.88
C TYR A 224 2.54 20.88 -15.14
N GLN A 225 3.34 20.23 -15.99
CA GLN A 225 3.87 20.81 -17.22
C GLN A 225 2.76 21.14 -18.22
N ASP A 226 1.73 20.29 -18.30
CA ASP A 226 0.56 20.51 -19.14
C ASP A 226 -0.27 21.71 -18.65
N LEU A 227 -0.54 21.79 -17.34
CA LEU A 227 -1.27 22.92 -16.74
C LEU A 227 -0.46 24.21 -16.85
N GLU A 228 0.86 24.15 -16.66
CA GLU A 228 1.74 25.29 -16.84
C GLU A 228 1.70 25.81 -18.28
N THR A 229 1.78 24.90 -19.26
CA THR A 229 1.64 25.25 -20.69
C THR A 229 0.29 25.90 -20.98
N GLN A 230 -0.79 25.32 -20.47
CA GLN A 230 -2.13 25.87 -20.66
C GLN A 230 -2.28 27.27 -20.03
N MET A 231 -1.73 27.50 -18.83
CA MET A 231 -1.76 28.82 -18.19
C MET A 231 -0.90 29.84 -18.92
N LYS A 232 0.29 29.46 -19.39
CA LYS A 232 1.15 30.34 -20.20
C LYS A 232 0.45 30.79 -21.49
N ASN A 233 -0.35 29.92 -22.09
CA ASN A 233 -1.15 30.26 -23.28
C ASN A 233 -2.24 31.31 -23.02
N ILE A 234 -2.70 31.48 -21.76
CA ILE A 234 -3.66 32.53 -21.39
C ILE A 234 -2.95 33.89 -21.26
N GLY A 235 -1.70 33.90 -20.80
CA GLY A 235 -0.90 35.11 -20.70
C GLY A 235 0.54 34.86 -20.24
N ASN A 236 1.50 35.29 -21.05
CA ASN A 236 2.94 35.08 -20.81
C ASN A 236 3.50 35.75 -19.54
N SER A 237 2.74 36.63 -18.88
CA SER A 237 3.14 37.33 -17.66
C SER A 237 2.72 36.64 -16.36
N VAL A 238 1.99 35.51 -16.44
CA VAL A 238 1.54 34.78 -15.25
C VAL A 238 2.70 33.99 -14.64
N LYS A 239 3.16 34.43 -13.47
CA LYS A 239 4.09 33.66 -12.65
C LYS A 239 3.31 32.67 -11.79
N ILE A 240 3.44 31.38 -12.08
CA ILE A 240 2.87 30.30 -11.28
C ILE A 240 3.67 30.18 -9.98
N VAL A 241 2.99 30.29 -8.85
CA VAL A 241 3.60 30.14 -7.51
C VAL A 241 3.52 28.68 -7.05
N SER A 242 2.37 28.06 -7.25
CA SER A 242 2.10 26.65 -6.95
C SER A 242 0.98 26.14 -7.86
N ILE A 243 0.93 24.82 -8.01
CA ILE A 243 -0.24 24.10 -8.55
C ILE A 243 -0.58 23.04 -7.52
N GLU A 244 -1.85 22.98 -7.13
CA GLU A 244 -2.35 22.02 -6.15
C GLU A 244 -3.50 21.25 -6.77
N GLN A 245 -3.50 19.93 -6.57
CA GLN A 245 -4.59 19.06 -6.97
C GLN A 245 -5.61 19.00 -5.84
N VAL A 246 -6.87 19.30 -6.16
CA VAL A 246 -8.00 19.14 -5.23
C VAL A 246 -8.41 17.67 -5.21
N LYS A 247 -8.48 17.06 -4.01
CA LYS A 247 -9.07 15.74 -3.81
C LYS A 247 -10.25 15.84 -2.86
N ASN A 248 -11.45 15.70 -3.41
CA ASN A 248 -12.71 15.64 -2.68
C ASN A 248 -13.53 14.46 -3.22
N PRO A 249 -13.51 13.29 -2.57
CA PRO A 249 -14.19 12.09 -3.08
C PRO A 249 -15.70 12.28 -3.26
N LEU A 250 -16.35 13.06 -2.39
CA LEU A 250 -17.79 13.29 -2.47
C LEU A 250 -18.17 14.08 -3.73
N LEU A 251 -17.39 15.12 -4.05
CA LEU A 251 -17.60 15.89 -5.29
C LEU A 251 -17.24 15.09 -6.54
N GLU A 252 -16.19 14.27 -6.48
CA GLU A 252 -15.79 13.39 -7.58
C GLU A 252 -16.87 12.35 -7.89
N ASP A 253 -17.42 11.70 -6.87
CA ASP A 253 -18.52 10.73 -7.01
C ASP A 253 -19.79 11.38 -7.58
N ALA A 254 -20.13 12.58 -7.10
CA ALA A 254 -21.24 13.36 -7.61
C ALA A 254 -21.04 13.75 -9.08
N TYR A 255 -19.83 14.21 -9.43
CA TYR A 255 -19.46 14.58 -10.79
C TYR A 255 -19.55 13.40 -11.76
N GLU A 256 -18.92 12.27 -11.43
CA GLU A 256 -18.91 11.08 -12.27
C GLU A 256 -20.31 10.47 -12.43
N SER A 257 -21.13 10.52 -11.36
CA SER A 257 -22.52 10.11 -11.42
C SER A 257 -23.33 10.99 -12.39
N MET A 258 -23.17 12.31 -12.30
CA MET A 258 -23.87 13.26 -13.17
C MET A 258 -23.40 13.16 -14.62
N LYS A 259 -22.09 13.02 -14.85
CA LYS A 259 -21.48 12.81 -16.16
C LYS A 259 -22.06 11.58 -16.88
N LYS A 260 -22.24 10.46 -16.16
CA LYS A 260 -22.89 9.26 -16.70
C LYS A 260 -24.35 9.50 -17.05
N LEU A 261 -25.09 10.24 -16.23
CA LEU A 261 -26.49 10.58 -16.50
C LEU A 261 -26.63 11.47 -17.73
N ILE A 262 -25.81 12.51 -17.85
CA ILE A 262 -25.76 13.40 -19.03
C ILE A 262 -25.36 12.61 -20.26
N GLY A 263 -24.34 11.75 -20.17
CA GLY A 263 -23.89 10.90 -21.27
C GLY A 263 -25.04 10.07 -21.86
N LYS A 264 -25.89 9.45 -21.03
CA LYS A 264 -27.07 8.71 -21.49
C LYS A 264 -28.09 9.55 -22.27
N GLN A 265 -28.08 10.87 -22.09
CA GLN A 265 -28.97 11.82 -22.76
C GLN A 265 -28.33 12.41 -24.04
N CYS A 266 -27.01 12.23 -24.23
CA CYS A 266 -26.28 12.78 -25.37
C CYS A 266 -26.13 11.76 -26.51
N LYS A 267 -26.11 12.26 -27.75
CA LYS A 267 -25.85 11.43 -28.93
C LYS A 267 -24.44 10.81 -28.83
N GLY A 268 -24.38 9.48 -28.93
CA GLY A 268 -23.10 8.75 -28.86
C GLY A 268 -22.50 8.67 -27.46
N PHE A 269 -23.30 8.84 -26.40
CA PHE A 269 -22.85 8.73 -25.01
C PHE A 269 -21.72 9.70 -24.61
N ASN A 270 -21.58 10.81 -25.34
CA ASN A 270 -20.53 11.79 -25.11
C ASN A 270 -21.08 13.04 -24.37
N PRO A 271 -20.73 13.25 -23.09
CA PRO A 271 -21.17 14.42 -22.32
C PRO A 271 -20.45 15.73 -22.69
N ASN A 272 -19.50 15.72 -23.64
CA ASN A 272 -18.70 16.89 -24.05
C ASN A 272 -17.96 17.54 -22.87
N GLU A 273 -17.29 16.72 -22.06
CA GLU A 273 -16.44 17.15 -20.94
C GLU A 273 -15.27 18.02 -21.43
N ARG A 274 -14.98 19.12 -20.71
CA ARG A 274 -13.91 20.06 -21.05
C ARG A 274 -13.20 20.57 -19.80
N PRO A 275 -11.86 20.66 -19.81
CA PRO A 275 -11.13 21.45 -18.82
C PRO A 275 -11.32 22.95 -19.11
N LEU A 276 -11.67 23.72 -18.08
CA LEU A 276 -11.88 25.17 -18.18
C LEU A 276 -11.23 25.87 -16.97
N PHE A 277 -10.93 27.16 -17.13
CA PHE A 277 -10.38 27.99 -16.05
C PHE A 277 -11.48 28.78 -15.34
N HIS A 278 -11.39 28.86 -14.02
CA HIS A 278 -12.26 29.68 -13.17
C HIS A 278 -11.42 30.47 -12.17
N GLY A 279 -11.52 31.80 -12.20
CA GLY A 279 -10.82 32.68 -11.25
C GLY A 279 -11.69 32.98 -10.03
N THR A 280 -11.10 32.98 -8.84
CA THR A 280 -11.77 33.34 -7.58
C THR A 280 -10.87 34.18 -6.68
N LYS A 281 -11.44 34.78 -5.62
CA LYS A 281 -10.67 35.43 -4.55
C LYS A 281 -10.24 34.39 -3.50
N GLY A 282 -9.18 34.69 -2.74
CA GLY A 282 -8.64 33.82 -1.69
C GLY A 282 -9.68 33.18 -0.77
N PRO A 283 -10.63 33.94 -0.19
CA PRO A 283 -11.67 33.39 0.69
C PRO A 283 -12.59 32.35 0.04
N GLY A 284 -12.77 32.39 -1.29
CA GLY A 284 -13.62 31.43 -2.01
C GLY A 284 -12.95 30.08 -2.25
N ILE A 285 -11.64 29.96 -2.03
CA ILE A 285 -10.88 28.72 -2.29
C ILE A 285 -11.37 27.59 -1.40
N ASP A 286 -11.56 27.85 -0.10
CA ASP A 286 -11.99 26.82 0.86
C ASP A 286 -13.40 26.30 0.53
N GLY A 287 -14.34 27.21 0.22
CA GLY A 287 -15.70 26.84 -0.18
C GLY A 287 -15.73 26.01 -1.46
N ILE A 288 -14.98 26.42 -2.49
CA ILE A 288 -14.90 25.66 -3.75
C ILE A 288 -14.25 24.28 -3.53
N ARG A 289 -13.23 24.20 -2.67
CA ARG A 289 -12.56 22.94 -2.33
C ARG A 289 -13.52 21.96 -1.64
N ASP A 290 -14.29 22.44 -0.67
CA ASP A 290 -15.10 21.58 0.20
C ASP A 290 -16.47 21.26 -0.38
N ASP A 291 -17.12 22.26 -1.01
CA ASP A 291 -18.53 22.19 -1.45
C ASP A 291 -18.70 22.31 -2.97
N GLY A 292 -17.63 22.61 -3.71
CA GLY A 292 -17.68 22.82 -5.16
C GLY A 292 -18.13 24.22 -5.55
N TYR A 293 -18.43 24.41 -6.82
CA TYR A 293 -18.92 25.70 -7.33
C TYR A 293 -20.42 25.86 -7.02
N ASP A 294 -20.78 27.01 -6.46
CA ASP A 294 -22.16 27.38 -6.19
C ASP A 294 -22.41 28.78 -6.72
N ASP A 295 -23.33 28.88 -7.68
CA ASP A 295 -23.67 30.13 -8.35
C ASP A 295 -24.32 31.14 -7.39
N ARG A 296 -24.83 30.72 -6.22
CA ARG A 296 -25.37 31.66 -5.23
C ARG A 296 -24.27 32.51 -4.56
N TYR A 297 -22.98 32.14 -4.72
CA TYR A 297 -21.84 32.88 -4.18
C TYR A 297 -21.62 34.26 -4.81
N PHE A 298 -22.23 34.58 -5.95
CA PHE A 298 -22.13 35.94 -6.51
C PHE A 298 -22.90 36.99 -5.69
N ASN A 299 -23.69 36.58 -4.70
CA ASN A 299 -24.48 37.47 -3.85
C ASN A 299 -24.13 37.30 -2.35
N VAL A 300 -24.14 38.41 -1.62
CA VAL A 300 -23.81 38.57 -0.17
C VAL A 300 -24.67 37.72 0.79
N ARG A 301 -25.60 36.89 0.29
CA ARG A 301 -26.49 36.02 1.08
C ARG A 301 -26.10 34.54 1.03
N GLY A 302 -25.04 34.15 0.31
CA GLY A 302 -24.45 32.82 0.43
C GLY A 302 -23.70 32.65 1.74
N ASN A 303 -23.57 31.43 2.25
CA ASN A 303 -22.85 31.13 3.52
C ASN A 303 -21.40 31.65 3.58
N TRP A 304 -20.85 32.02 2.41
CA TRP A 304 -19.46 32.47 2.23
C TRP A 304 -19.35 33.63 1.21
N GLY A 305 -20.46 34.32 0.91
CA GLY A 305 -20.46 35.42 -0.06
C GLY A 305 -19.94 36.72 0.55
N GLU A 306 -18.92 37.33 -0.08
CA GLU A 306 -18.49 38.73 0.15
C GLU A 306 -18.81 39.62 -1.06
#